data_AF-A0A9P7UFE5-F1
#
_entry.id   AF-A0A9P7UFE5-F1
#
_cell.length_a   1.000
_cell.length_b   1.000
_cell.length_c   1.000
_cell.angle_alpha   90.00
_cell.angle_beta   90.00
_cell.angle_gamma   90.00
#
_symmetry.space_group_name_H-M   'P 1'
#
loop_
_entity.id
_entity.type
_entity.pdbx_description
1 polymer ?
#
loop_
_entity_poly.entity_id
_entity_poly.type
_entity_poly.pdbx_seq_one_letter_code
_entity_poly.pdbx_strand_id
1 'polypeptide(L)'
;MGILIARWLKKDPENFELRQSLEKYYTYVSTKLQEENGFVRDRPIGVDGNKKRLYDWPWVLQFHITVAALDLNLTGTVAEKTPLERFMLTLENFYAEGGGALYAIGLPILESLRALEKHGNKEWLERAKELFLAHGGNIAKQGLDYPSFEVNFEQSIVAPAAVMLLELWRYTGDDKWLEAGKLHLDTLLLFAGKQPDYRLHDVAIRHWDGYWFGKDRMWGDTFPHYWSTLNAIALHHYGKGLKNDTQGEAALALKAANGIIRNNLALFEANGRASCAYIYPTSVNGRAGNYKDPYANDQDWVLAHLLQIEEDNAFDEE
;
A
#
# COMPACT_ATOMS: atom_id res chain seq x y z
N MET A 1 -9.79 -2.39 -2.51
CA MET A 1 -11.17 -2.38 -1.95
C MET A 1 -11.31 -3.07 -0.60
N GLY A 2 -11.05 -4.38 -0.45
CA GLY A 2 -11.29 -5.08 0.84
C GLY A 2 -10.60 -4.45 2.05
N ILE A 3 -9.35 -3.99 1.87
CA ILE A 3 -8.58 -3.28 2.90
C ILE A 3 -9.25 -1.96 3.30
N LEU A 4 -9.75 -1.17 2.33
CA LEU A 4 -10.51 0.06 2.61
C LEU A 4 -11.71 -0.23 3.50
N ILE A 5 -12.51 -1.25 3.16
CA ILE A 5 -13.69 -1.62 3.96
C ILE A 5 -13.29 -2.12 5.35
N ALA A 6 -12.23 -2.93 5.44
CA ALA A 6 -11.74 -3.42 6.73
C ALA A 6 -11.24 -2.28 7.63
N ARG A 7 -10.50 -1.31 7.08
CA ARG A 7 -10.08 -0.11 7.82
C ARG A 7 -11.28 0.76 8.23
N TRP A 8 -12.26 0.94 7.34
CA TRP A 8 -13.47 1.71 7.64
C TRP A 8 -14.27 1.11 8.81
N LEU A 9 -14.42 -0.22 8.85
CA LEU A 9 -15.14 -0.91 9.92
C LEU A 9 -14.47 -0.78 11.30
N LYS A 10 -13.18 -0.41 11.39
CA LYS A 10 -12.57 -0.07 12.69
C LYS A 10 -13.17 1.23 13.25
N LYS A 11 -13.60 2.15 12.39
CA LYS A 11 -14.25 3.43 12.76
C LYS A 11 -15.77 3.32 12.85
N ASP A 12 -16.35 2.39 12.10
CA ASP A 12 -17.80 2.18 12.00
C ASP A 12 -18.16 0.70 12.26
N PRO A 13 -17.88 0.18 13.47
CA PRO A 13 -17.97 -1.26 13.76
C PRO A 13 -19.41 -1.82 13.71
N GLU A 14 -20.40 -0.96 13.90
CA GLU A 14 -21.82 -1.30 13.92
C GLU A 14 -22.43 -1.43 12.51
N ASN A 15 -21.67 -1.13 11.46
CA ASN A 15 -22.14 -1.23 10.08
C ASN A 15 -22.23 -2.69 9.62
N PHE A 16 -23.37 -3.31 9.94
CA PHE A 16 -23.63 -4.71 9.70
C PHE A 16 -23.58 -5.10 8.21
N GLU A 17 -24.06 -4.24 7.31
CA GLU A 17 -24.06 -4.50 5.87
C GLU A 17 -22.63 -4.58 5.31
N LEU A 18 -21.77 -3.62 5.69
CA LEU A 18 -20.36 -3.63 5.28
C LEU A 18 -19.61 -4.81 5.91
N ARG A 19 -19.91 -5.15 7.16
CA ARG A 19 -19.32 -6.33 7.82
C ARG A 19 -19.64 -7.62 7.08
N GLN A 20 -20.91 -7.86 6.74
CA GLN A 20 -21.30 -9.03 5.95
C GLN A 20 -20.67 -9.06 4.56
N SER A 21 -20.57 -7.89 3.91
CA SER A 21 -19.89 -7.77 2.62
C SER A 21 -18.41 -8.15 2.74
N LEU A 22 -17.74 -7.65 3.79
CA LEU A 22 -16.34 -7.94 4.06
C LEU A 22 -16.11 -9.42 4.36
N GLU A 23 -16.95 -10.06 5.17
CA GLU A 23 -16.86 -11.49 5.48
C GLU A 23 -16.93 -12.36 4.22
N LYS A 24 -17.85 -12.03 3.29
CA LYS A 24 -17.94 -12.71 1.98
C LYS A 24 -16.68 -12.49 1.15
N TYR A 25 -16.18 -11.26 1.09
CA TYR A 25 -14.97 -10.94 0.33
C TYR A 25 -13.72 -11.58 0.92
N TYR A 26 -13.57 -11.58 2.25
CA TYR A 26 -12.46 -12.23 2.95
C TYR A 26 -12.48 -13.75 2.74
N THR A 27 -13.67 -14.36 2.78
CA THR A 27 -13.86 -15.77 2.44
C THR A 27 -13.43 -16.06 1.00
N TYR A 28 -13.83 -15.22 0.05
CA TYR A 28 -13.44 -15.37 -1.35
C TYR A 28 -11.91 -15.28 -1.51
N VAL A 29 -11.26 -14.24 -0.99
CA VAL A 29 -9.79 -14.10 -1.08
C VAL A 29 -9.10 -15.33 -0.48
N SER A 30 -9.49 -15.72 0.73
CA SER A 30 -8.85 -16.77 1.52
C SER A 30 -9.09 -18.20 1.01
N THR A 31 -10.04 -18.41 0.09
CA THR A 31 -10.41 -19.74 -0.41
C THR A 31 -10.39 -19.87 -1.94
N LYS A 32 -10.34 -18.76 -2.67
CA LYS A 32 -10.32 -18.73 -4.14
C LYS A 32 -9.07 -18.09 -4.69
N LEU A 33 -8.42 -17.18 -3.97
CA LEU A 33 -7.20 -16.50 -4.42
C LEU A 33 -5.96 -16.88 -3.60
N GLN A 34 -6.12 -17.75 -2.61
CA GLN A 34 -5.05 -18.19 -1.73
C GLN A 34 -5.08 -19.70 -1.57
N GLU A 35 -3.91 -20.33 -1.75
CA GLU A 35 -3.69 -21.76 -1.50
C GLU A 35 -3.46 -22.02 0.00
N GLU A 36 -3.62 -23.28 0.42
CA GLU A 36 -3.47 -23.68 1.83
C GLU A 36 -2.11 -23.35 2.44
N ASN A 37 -1.05 -23.30 1.61
CA ASN A 37 0.31 -22.97 2.02
C ASN A 37 0.61 -21.46 2.02
N GLY A 38 -0.40 -20.60 1.79
CA GLY A 38 -0.24 -19.15 1.74
C GLY A 38 0.15 -18.58 0.36
N PHE A 39 0.22 -19.40 -0.69
CA PHE A 39 0.46 -18.91 -2.05
C PHE A 39 -0.71 -18.07 -2.56
N VAL A 40 -0.43 -16.87 -3.06
CA VAL A 40 -1.42 -15.92 -3.56
C VAL A 40 -1.50 -15.99 -5.09
N ARG A 41 -2.72 -15.97 -5.61
CA ARG A 41 -2.99 -16.05 -7.04
C ARG A 41 -3.55 -14.73 -7.56
N ASP A 42 -3.13 -14.38 -8.78
CA ASP A 42 -3.67 -13.25 -9.54
C ASP A 42 -5.11 -13.51 -10.04
N ARG A 43 -5.56 -14.78 -9.99
CA ARG A 43 -6.84 -15.28 -10.51
C ARG A 43 -7.37 -16.46 -9.69
N PRO A 44 -8.68 -16.75 -9.72
CA PRO A 44 -9.26 -17.86 -8.97
C PRO A 44 -8.59 -19.21 -9.24
N ILE A 45 -8.45 -20.02 -8.20
CA ILE A 45 -7.99 -21.42 -8.29
C ILE A 45 -8.84 -22.18 -9.32
N GLY A 46 -8.18 -22.93 -10.20
CA GLY A 46 -8.81 -23.70 -11.26
C GLY A 46 -9.11 -22.92 -12.55
N VAL A 47 -8.75 -21.63 -12.62
CA VAL A 47 -8.82 -20.83 -13.85
C VAL A 47 -7.47 -20.83 -14.57
N ASP A 48 -7.49 -21.08 -15.88
CA ASP A 48 -6.29 -21.07 -16.72
C ASP A 48 -5.64 -19.68 -16.82
N GLY A 49 -4.32 -19.71 -17.05
CA GLY A 49 -3.52 -18.50 -17.27
C GLY A 49 -3.10 -17.77 -16.00
N ASN A 50 -3.10 -18.49 -14.86
CA ASN A 50 -2.52 -17.99 -13.62
C ASN A 50 -1.04 -17.67 -13.81
N LYS A 51 -0.62 -16.48 -13.37
CA LYS A 51 0.79 -16.09 -13.36
C LYS A 51 1.21 -15.74 -11.94
N LYS A 52 2.39 -16.20 -11.55
CA LYS A 52 3.01 -15.73 -10.31
C LYS A 52 3.31 -14.24 -10.45
N ARG A 53 2.61 -13.42 -9.66
CA ARG A 53 2.84 -11.98 -9.56
C ARG A 53 3.08 -11.61 -8.09
N LEU A 54 4.35 -11.38 -7.74
CA LEU A 54 4.75 -11.18 -6.34
C LEU A 54 4.13 -9.94 -5.69
N TYR A 55 3.70 -8.95 -6.47
CA TYR A 55 3.00 -7.75 -5.98
C TYR A 55 1.65 -8.05 -5.31
N ASP A 56 1.07 -9.24 -5.55
CA ASP A 56 -0.25 -9.56 -5.01
C ASP A 56 -0.16 -9.98 -3.52
N TRP A 57 0.97 -10.52 -3.07
CA TRP A 57 1.18 -10.96 -1.68
C TRP A 57 1.11 -9.81 -0.66
N PRO A 58 1.84 -8.68 -0.83
CA PRO A 58 1.76 -7.54 0.09
C PRO A 58 0.33 -7.07 0.36
N TRP A 59 -0.52 -7.07 -0.66
CA TRP A 59 -1.93 -6.66 -0.52
C TRP A 59 -2.73 -7.69 0.28
N VAL A 60 -2.52 -8.99 0.05
CA VAL A 60 -3.17 -10.05 0.85
C VAL A 60 -2.66 -10.05 2.30
N LEU A 61 -1.36 -9.82 2.52
CA LEU A 61 -0.77 -9.64 3.84
C LEU A 61 -1.42 -8.49 4.60
N GLN A 62 -1.54 -7.32 3.96
CA GLN A 62 -2.20 -6.17 4.55
C GLN A 62 -3.68 -6.45 4.83
N PHE A 63 -4.35 -7.22 3.98
CA PHE A 63 -5.74 -7.60 4.19
C PHE A 63 -5.92 -8.50 5.42
N HIS A 64 -5.06 -9.49 5.61
CA HIS A 64 -5.06 -10.34 6.80
C HIS A 64 -4.82 -9.55 8.09
N ILE A 65 -3.82 -8.65 8.12
CA ILE A 65 -3.54 -7.81 9.29
C ILE A 65 -4.71 -6.88 9.59
N THR A 66 -5.30 -6.25 8.57
CA THR A 66 -6.43 -5.34 8.78
C THR A 66 -7.66 -6.08 9.32
N VAL A 67 -7.93 -7.29 8.80
CA VAL A 67 -9.04 -8.13 9.27
C VAL A 67 -8.77 -8.74 10.64
N ALA A 68 -7.51 -9.02 11.01
CA ALA A 68 -7.15 -9.51 12.34
C ALA A 68 -7.55 -8.56 13.48
N ALA A 69 -7.66 -7.27 13.18
CA ALA A 69 -8.12 -6.25 14.12
C ALA A 69 -9.66 -6.16 14.24
N LEU A 70 -10.40 -6.96 13.48
CA LEU A 70 -11.86 -6.99 13.47
C LEU A 70 -12.39 -8.30 14.05
N ASP A 71 -13.50 -8.22 14.77
CA ASP A 71 -14.23 -9.39 15.27
C ASP A 71 -15.24 -9.91 14.23
N LEU A 72 -14.74 -10.46 13.12
CA LEU A 72 -15.60 -10.99 12.05
C LEU A 72 -16.17 -12.37 12.39
N ASN A 73 -17.42 -12.63 12.01
CA ASN A 73 -18.06 -13.93 12.20
C ASN A 73 -17.74 -14.88 11.03
N LEU A 74 -16.49 -15.34 10.98
CA LEU A 74 -16.01 -16.26 9.95
C LEU A 74 -16.58 -17.68 10.18
N THR A 75 -17.06 -18.31 9.12
CA THR A 75 -17.68 -19.66 9.18
C THR A 75 -17.16 -20.56 8.06
N GLY A 76 -17.28 -21.88 8.22
CA GLY A 76 -16.77 -22.86 7.24
C GLY A 76 -15.24 -22.95 7.20
N THR A 77 -14.68 -23.33 6.05
CA THR A 77 -13.22 -23.59 5.91
C THR A 77 -12.36 -22.35 6.15
N VAL A 78 -12.89 -21.14 5.92
CA VAL A 78 -12.13 -19.91 6.20
C VAL A 78 -11.83 -19.77 7.70
N ALA A 79 -12.72 -20.26 8.58
CA ALA A 79 -12.60 -20.18 10.04
C ALA A 79 -11.58 -21.15 10.64
N GLU A 80 -11.05 -22.10 9.86
CA GLU A 80 -10.02 -23.06 10.32
C GLU A 80 -8.67 -22.41 10.63
N LYS A 81 -8.44 -21.20 10.13
CA LYS A 81 -7.24 -20.41 10.39
C LYS A 81 -7.66 -18.96 10.66
N THR A 82 -7.22 -18.43 11.79
CA THR A 82 -7.36 -17.03 12.14
C THR A 82 -6.66 -16.13 11.10
N PRO A 83 -7.05 -14.85 11.00
CA PRO A 83 -6.37 -13.92 10.11
C PRO A 83 -4.86 -13.79 10.36
N LEU A 84 -4.40 -13.84 11.62
CA LEU A 84 -2.95 -13.80 11.92
C LEU A 84 -2.22 -15.08 11.49
N GLU A 85 -2.82 -16.26 11.63
CA GLU A 85 -2.23 -17.51 11.10
C GLU A 85 -2.10 -17.44 9.59
N ARG A 86 -3.11 -16.92 8.89
CA ARG A 86 -3.05 -16.71 7.43
C ARG A 86 -2.00 -15.69 7.04
N PHE A 87 -1.86 -14.60 7.81
CA PHE A 87 -0.78 -13.64 7.62
C PHE A 87 0.59 -14.34 7.68
N MET A 88 0.87 -15.13 8.71
CA MET A 88 2.17 -15.81 8.85
C MET A 88 2.42 -16.81 7.71
N LEU A 89 1.43 -17.61 7.33
CA LEU A 89 1.56 -18.53 6.18
C LEU A 89 1.85 -17.78 4.87
N THR A 90 1.14 -16.67 4.64
CA THR A 90 1.32 -15.84 3.46
C THR A 90 2.69 -15.16 3.47
N LEU A 91 3.17 -14.76 4.63
CA LEU A 91 4.46 -14.08 4.79
C LEU A 91 5.60 -15.03 4.47
N GLU A 92 5.60 -16.22 5.06
CA GLU A 92 6.58 -17.27 4.77
C GLU A 92 6.56 -17.64 3.28
N ASN A 93 5.37 -17.80 2.72
CA ASN A 93 5.22 -18.12 1.30
C ASN A 93 5.75 -16.99 0.40
N PHE A 94 5.44 -15.73 0.71
CA PHE A 94 5.94 -14.57 -0.03
C PHE A 94 7.47 -14.62 -0.16
N TYR A 95 8.16 -14.85 0.95
CA TYR A 95 9.62 -14.92 0.94
C TYR A 95 10.17 -16.18 0.28
N ALA A 96 9.51 -17.33 0.46
CA ALA A 96 9.87 -18.56 -0.25
C ALA A 96 9.74 -18.42 -1.78
N GLU A 97 8.78 -17.61 -2.25
CA GLU A 97 8.55 -17.34 -3.68
C GLU A 97 9.46 -16.26 -4.28
N GLY A 98 10.40 -15.71 -3.49
CA GLY A 98 11.38 -14.71 -3.91
C GLY A 98 11.05 -13.27 -3.51
N GLY A 99 10.08 -13.07 -2.62
CA GLY A 99 9.63 -11.75 -2.16
C GLY A 99 10.72 -10.87 -1.55
N GLY A 100 11.78 -11.47 -1.00
CA GLY A 100 12.88 -10.74 -0.34
C GLY A 100 13.77 -9.90 -1.27
N ALA A 101 13.55 -9.97 -2.59
CA ALA A 101 14.18 -9.09 -3.58
C ALA A 101 13.21 -8.05 -4.18
N LEU A 102 11.91 -8.15 -3.88
CA LEU A 102 10.88 -7.29 -4.47
C LEU A 102 10.86 -5.91 -3.84
N TYR A 103 10.69 -4.87 -4.65
CA TYR A 103 10.31 -3.54 -4.19
C TYR A 103 8.79 -3.51 -3.99
N ALA A 104 8.35 -4.10 -2.89
CA ALA A 104 6.97 -4.51 -2.64
C ALA A 104 6.05 -3.34 -2.25
N ILE A 105 5.12 -2.96 -3.12
CA ILE A 105 4.13 -1.91 -2.82
C ILE A 105 3.18 -2.41 -1.72
N GLY A 106 3.18 -1.74 -0.56
CA GLY A 106 2.24 -2.00 0.53
C GLY A 106 2.59 -3.20 1.41
N LEU A 107 3.88 -3.57 1.53
CA LEU A 107 4.31 -4.58 2.50
C LEU A 107 4.12 -4.03 3.94
N PRO A 108 3.25 -4.61 4.79
CA PRO A 108 2.81 -3.96 6.03
C PRO A 108 3.78 -4.22 7.21
N ILE A 109 5.01 -3.72 7.14
CA ILE A 109 6.08 -4.06 8.11
C ILE A 109 5.72 -3.60 9.54
N LEU A 110 5.57 -2.30 9.76
CA LEU A 110 5.36 -1.72 11.08
C LEU A 110 4.01 -2.15 11.67
N GLU A 111 2.95 -2.14 10.85
CA GLU A 111 1.59 -2.51 11.26
C GLU A 111 1.55 -3.99 11.70
N SER A 112 2.17 -4.89 10.93
CA SER A 112 2.17 -6.32 11.27
C SER A 112 3.02 -6.63 12.50
N LEU A 113 4.18 -5.99 12.66
CA LEU A 113 5.04 -6.21 13.84
C LEU A 113 4.35 -5.73 15.12
N ARG A 114 3.68 -4.58 15.10
CA ARG A 114 2.85 -4.10 16.22
C ARG A 114 1.68 -5.06 16.52
N ALA A 115 1.01 -5.57 15.49
CA ALA A 115 -0.09 -6.52 15.66
C ALA A 115 0.39 -7.85 16.29
N LEU A 116 1.52 -8.38 15.83
CA LEU A 116 2.12 -9.60 16.38
C LEU A 116 2.63 -9.40 17.81
N GLU A 117 3.20 -8.25 18.12
CA GLU A 117 3.62 -7.89 19.48
C GLU A 117 2.42 -7.85 20.43
N LYS A 118 1.33 -7.19 20.04
CA LYS A 118 0.07 -7.17 20.80
C LYS A 118 -0.55 -8.56 20.96
N HIS A 119 -0.42 -9.42 19.95
CA HIS A 119 -0.91 -10.80 20.02
C HIS A 119 -0.10 -11.65 21.02
N GLY A 120 1.16 -11.31 21.28
CA GLY A 120 2.00 -11.96 22.29
C GLY A 120 2.67 -13.26 21.84
N ASN A 121 2.51 -13.67 20.57
CA ASN A 121 3.20 -14.82 20.01
C ASN A 121 4.65 -14.44 19.62
N LYS A 122 5.59 -14.71 20.53
CA LYS A 122 7.01 -14.36 20.35
C LYS A 122 7.67 -15.04 19.15
N GLU A 123 7.29 -16.28 18.85
CA GLU A 123 7.85 -17.02 17.72
C GLU A 123 7.48 -16.35 16.40
N TRP A 124 6.21 -16.00 16.22
CA TRP A 124 5.75 -15.32 15.01
C TRP A 124 6.35 -13.92 14.88
N LEU A 125 6.44 -13.17 15.98
CA LEU A 125 7.04 -11.84 15.98
C LEU A 125 8.52 -11.89 15.53
N GLU A 126 9.32 -12.75 16.16
CA GLU A 126 10.75 -12.87 15.83
C GLU A 126 10.94 -13.34 14.39
N ARG A 127 10.09 -14.25 13.92
CA ARG A 127 10.16 -14.74 12.54
C ARG A 127 9.81 -13.66 11.51
N ALA A 128 8.72 -12.93 11.72
CA ALA A 128 8.36 -11.83 10.83
C ALA A 128 9.45 -10.75 10.82
N LYS A 129 9.99 -10.42 12.00
CA LYS A 129 11.08 -9.46 12.16
C LYS A 129 12.35 -9.90 11.42
N GLU A 130 12.78 -11.15 11.55
CA GLU A 130 13.92 -11.71 10.82
C GLU A 130 13.76 -11.51 9.30
N LEU A 131 12.59 -11.88 8.77
CA LEU A 131 12.28 -11.77 7.35
C LEU A 131 12.30 -10.32 6.85
N PHE A 132 11.65 -9.40 7.58
CA PHE A 132 11.63 -7.98 7.21
C PHE A 132 13.01 -7.33 7.31
N LEU A 133 13.82 -7.65 8.33
CA LEU A 133 15.18 -7.13 8.45
C LEU A 133 16.08 -7.61 7.32
N ALA A 134 15.97 -8.89 6.93
CA ALA A 134 16.71 -9.42 5.79
C ALA A 134 16.31 -8.72 4.48
N HIS A 135 15.01 -8.52 4.26
CA HIS A 135 14.50 -7.80 3.08
C HIS A 135 14.98 -6.35 3.05
N GLY A 136 14.83 -5.60 4.15
CA GLY A 136 15.34 -4.24 4.26
C GLY A 136 16.85 -4.16 4.04
N GLY A 137 17.61 -5.12 4.56
CA GLY A 137 19.05 -5.22 4.35
C GLY A 137 19.42 -5.37 2.87
N ASN A 138 18.67 -6.16 2.11
CA ASN A 138 18.86 -6.28 0.67
C ASN A 138 18.58 -4.96 -0.06
N ILE A 139 17.48 -4.28 0.27
CA ILE A 139 17.11 -2.99 -0.34
C ILE A 139 18.17 -1.92 -0.04
N ALA A 140 18.59 -1.81 1.23
CA ALA A 140 19.62 -0.86 1.65
C ALA A 140 20.97 -1.12 0.96
N LYS A 141 21.35 -2.40 0.79
CA LYS A 141 22.57 -2.78 0.06
C LYS A 141 22.51 -2.41 -1.41
N GLN A 142 21.35 -2.54 -2.05
CA GLN A 142 21.16 -2.20 -3.46
C GLN A 142 21.21 -0.68 -3.70
N GLY A 143 20.76 0.11 -2.72
CA GLY A 143 20.70 1.56 -2.85
C GLY A 143 19.89 1.98 -4.09
N LEU A 144 20.43 2.90 -4.88
CA LEU A 144 19.76 3.43 -6.07
C LEU A 144 19.90 2.56 -7.34
N ASP A 145 20.56 1.40 -7.25
CA ASP A 145 20.75 0.50 -8.40
C ASP A 145 19.52 -0.41 -8.59
N TYR A 146 18.32 0.17 -8.75
CA TYR A 146 17.07 -0.60 -8.81
C TYR A 146 17.09 -1.64 -9.96
N PRO A 147 16.85 -2.94 -9.67
CA PRO A 147 16.71 -3.93 -10.72
C PRO A 147 15.40 -3.74 -11.48
N SER A 148 15.41 -4.03 -12.77
CA SER A 148 14.20 -3.99 -13.59
C SER A 148 13.24 -5.12 -13.21
N PHE A 149 11.96 -4.79 -12.99
CA PHE A 149 10.88 -5.75 -12.75
C PHE A 149 9.80 -5.62 -13.84
N GLU A 150 8.55 -5.30 -13.47
CA GLU A 150 7.45 -5.04 -14.42
C GLU A 150 7.72 -3.78 -15.27
N VAL A 151 8.56 -2.88 -14.75
CA VAL A 151 8.95 -1.57 -15.27
C VAL A 151 10.40 -1.30 -14.89
N ASN A 152 11.10 -0.49 -15.70
CA ASN A 152 12.54 -0.27 -15.52
C ASN A 152 12.85 0.62 -14.31
N PHE A 153 12.26 1.82 -14.25
CA PHE A 153 12.42 2.77 -13.16
C PHE A 153 11.22 3.72 -13.14
N GLU A 154 10.51 3.77 -12.03
CA GLU A 154 9.37 4.65 -11.83
C GLU A 154 9.13 4.91 -10.34
N GLN A 155 8.22 5.84 -10.04
CA GLN A 155 7.87 6.19 -8.67
C GLN A 155 7.46 4.97 -7.82
N SER A 156 6.71 4.01 -8.37
CA SER A 156 6.26 2.85 -7.58
C SER A 156 7.32 1.75 -7.39
N ILE A 157 8.55 1.96 -7.89
CA ILE A 157 9.75 1.18 -7.50
C ILE A 157 10.50 1.89 -6.37
N VAL A 158 10.62 3.22 -6.43
CA VAL A 158 11.32 4.02 -5.42
C VAL A 158 10.53 4.08 -4.11
N ALA A 159 9.21 4.26 -4.19
CA ALA A 159 8.37 4.44 -3.00
C ALA A 159 8.40 3.24 -2.05
N PRO A 160 8.26 1.98 -2.51
CA PRO A 160 8.40 0.81 -1.64
C PRO A 160 9.73 0.76 -0.88
N ALA A 161 10.85 1.12 -1.52
CA ALA A 161 12.15 1.14 -0.85
C ALA A 161 12.17 2.12 0.32
N ALA A 162 11.72 3.37 0.09
CA ALA A 162 11.62 4.38 1.13
C ALA A 162 10.70 3.91 2.27
N VAL A 163 9.51 3.43 1.95
CA VAL A 163 8.50 3.01 2.93
C VAL A 163 9.01 1.86 3.80
N MET A 164 9.54 0.79 3.21
CA MET A 164 10.04 -0.37 3.97
C MET A 164 11.15 0.02 4.96
N LEU A 165 12.11 0.83 4.52
CA LEU A 165 13.24 1.25 5.35
C LEU A 165 12.78 2.21 6.47
N LEU A 166 11.86 3.13 6.18
CA LEU A 166 11.31 4.04 7.19
C LEU A 166 10.43 3.30 8.22
N GLU A 167 9.70 2.27 7.81
CA GLU A 167 8.97 1.39 8.73
C GLU A 167 9.91 0.59 9.64
N LEU A 168 10.99 0.03 9.08
CA LEU A 168 12.03 -0.65 9.86
C LEU A 168 12.73 0.29 10.84
N TRP A 169 13.04 1.52 10.41
CA TRP A 169 13.57 2.55 11.30
C TRP A 169 12.61 2.84 12.45
N ARG A 170 11.33 3.08 12.17
CA ARG A 170 10.33 3.36 13.21
C ARG A 170 10.17 2.19 14.20
N TYR A 171 10.27 0.96 13.74
CA TYR A 171 10.16 -0.22 14.59
C TYR A 171 11.42 -0.48 15.43
N THR A 172 12.60 -0.35 14.83
CA THR A 172 13.87 -0.75 15.47
C THR A 172 14.58 0.39 16.20
N GLY A 173 14.35 1.63 15.81
CA GLY A 173 15.11 2.80 16.27
C GLY A 173 16.56 2.85 15.76
N ASP A 174 16.94 1.99 14.80
CA ASP A 174 18.30 1.94 14.25
C ASP A 174 18.45 2.91 13.06
N ASP A 175 19.31 3.92 13.22
CA ASP A 175 19.50 5.02 12.27
C ASP A 175 20.05 4.56 10.91
N LYS A 176 20.65 3.37 10.79
CA LYS A 176 21.07 2.86 9.47
C LYS A 176 19.89 2.75 8.49
N TRP A 177 18.70 2.45 9.02
CA TRP A 177 17.48 2.35 8.23
C TRP A 177 16.97 3.72 7.82
N LEU A 178 17.13 4.74 8.68
CA LEU A 178 16.84 6.12 8.36
C LEU A 178 17.77 6.65 7.26
N GLU A 179 19.08 6.42 7.39
CA GLU A 179 20.07 6.86 6.41
C GLU A 179 19.76 6.27 5.02
N ALA A 180 19.52 4.96 4.95
CA ALA A 180 19.13 4.31 3.71
C ALA A 180 17.75 4.79 3.22
N GLY A 181 16.76 4.92 4.12
CA GLY A 181 15.41 5.37 3.78
C GLY A 181 15.37 6.80 3.24
N LYS A 182 16.20 7.71 3.79
CA LYS A 182 16.34 9.10 3.32
C LYS A 182 16.82 9.18 1.88
N LEU A 183 17.81 8.36 1.51
CA LEU A 183 18.31 8.30 0.13
C LEU A 183 17.17 8.01 -0.87
N HIS A 184 16.29 7.07 -0.53
CA HIS A 184 15.14 6.73 -1.34
C HIS A 184 14.03 7.79 -1.27
N LEU A 185 13.78 8.37 -0.09
CA LEU A 185 12.79 9.43 0.08
C LEU A 185 13.16 10.68 -0.74
N ASP A 186 14.41 11.13 -0.69
CA ASP A 186 14.88 12.27 -1.47
C ASP A 186 14.71 12.01 -2.98
N THR A 187 15.06 10.79 -3.43
CA THR A 187 14.84 10.34 -4.80
C THR A 187 13.36 10.32 -5.17
N LEU A 188 12.49 9.85 -4.26
CA LEU A 188 11.06 9.73 -4.45
C LEU A 188 10.39 11.10 -4.65
N LEU A 189 10.85 12.12 -3.92
CA LEU A 189 10.30 13.46 -3.99
C LEU A 189 10.68 14.21 -5.27
N LEU A 190 11.70 13.73 -6.03
CA LEU A 190 12.03 14.26 -7.36
C LEU A 190 10.92 14.02 -8.40
N PHE A 191 10.05 13.02 -8.18
CA PHE A 191 8.90 12.77 -9.07
C PHE A 191 7.78 13.80 -8.90
N ALA A 192 7.82 14.63 -7.86
CA ALA A 192 6.69 15.46 -7.43
C ALA A 192 6.87 16.94 -7.81
N GLY A 193 5.93 17.46 -8.61
CA GLY A 193 5.91 18.86 -9.02
C GLY A 193 5.44 19.81 -7.90
N LYS A 194 5.70 21.12 -8.05
CA LYS A 194 5.24 22.17 -7.09
C LYS A 194 4.19 23.12 -7.69
N GLN A 195 3.66 22.80 -8.87
CA GLN A 195 2.67 23.61 -9.57
C GLN A 195 1.42 23.83 -8.68
N PRO A 196 0.79 25.01 -8.71
CA PRO A 196 -0.34 25.35 -7.85
C PRO A 196 -1.68 24.79 -8.37
N ASP A 197 -1.72 23.48 -8.66
CA ASP A 197 -2.93 22.74 -9.05
C ASP A 197 -3.02 21.48 -8.20
N TYR A 198 -4.18 21.16 -7.65
CA TYR A 198 -4.37 19.97 -6.79
C TYR A 198 -4.03 18.66 -7.53
N ARG A 199 -4.04 18.63 -8.85
CA ARG A 199 -3.64 17.47 -9.64
C ARG A 199 -2.13 17.30 -9.75
N LEU A 200 -1.36 18.37 -9.53
CA LEU A 200 0.08 18.43 -9.78
C LEU A 200 0.92 18.69 -8.52
N HIS A 201 0.40 19.46 -7.56
CA HIS A 201 1.14 19.87 -6.37
C HIS A 201 1.47 18.66 -5.50
N ASP A 202 2.76 18.34 -5.38
CA ASP A 202 3.30 17.16 -4.70
C ASP A 202 2.83 15.80 -5.26
N VAL A 203 2.11 15.80 -6.37
CA VAL A 203 1.64 14.57 -7.03
C VAL A 203 2.74 14.05 -7.94
N ALA A 204 3.14 12.79 -7.73
CA ALA A 204 4.20 12.15 -8.51
C ALA A 204 3.80 11.95 -9.98
N ILE A 205 4.75 12.21 -10.90
CA ILE A 205 4.60 11.91 -12.32
C ILE A 205 4.35 10.41 -12.53
N ARG A 206 3.27 10.09 -13.22
CA ARG A 206 2.90 8.76 -13.73
C ARG A 206 2.19 8.93 -15.07
N HIS A 207 2.33 8.01 -16.02
CA HIS A 207 1.89 8.27 -17.40
C HIS A 207 1.48 7.03 -18.24
N TRP A 208 1.13 5.92 -17.60
CA TRP A 208 0.72 4.69 -18.30
C TRP A 208 -0.52 4.01 -17.71
N ASP A 209 -0.91 4.35 -16.49
CA ASP A 209 -1.96 3.62 -15.77
C ASP A 209 -3.32 3.72 -16.48
N GLY A 210 -3.62 4.85 -17.12
CA GLY A 210 -4.82 5.01 -17.96
C GLY A 210 -4.89 4.02 -19.14
N TYR A 211 -3.76 3.50 -19.61
CA TYR A 211 -3.72 2.48 -20.65
C TYR A 211 -4.03 1.09 -20.09
N TRP A 212 -3.42 0.74 -18.95
CA TRP A 212 -3.47 -0.60 -18.38
C TRP A 212 -4.73 -0.87 -17.56
N PHE A 213 -5.22 0.14 -16.84
CA PHE A 213 -6.32 -0.01 -15.87
C PHE A 213 -7.60 0.72 -16.30
N GLY A 214 -7.48 1.69 -17.22
CA GLY A 214 -8.58 2.49 -17.72
C GLY A 214 -9.42 1.80 -18.81
N LYS A 215 -10.69 2.18 -18.89
CA LYS A 215 -11.62 1.72 -19.93
C LYS A 215 -11.16 2.15 -21.32
N ASP A 216 -10.66 3.38 -21.42
CA ASP A 216 -10.38 4.01 -22.72
C ASP A 216 -8.99 3.67 -23.26
N ARG A 217 -8.20 2.94 -22.47
CA ARG A 217 -6.83 2.52 -22.77
C ARG A 217 -6.00 3.68 -23.33
N MET A 218 -5.91 4.76 -22.57
CA MET A 218 -5.21 5.98 -22.97
C MET A 218 -3.86 6.09 -22.27
N TRP A 219 -2.79 6.10 -23.05
CA TRP A 219 -1.46 6.51 -22.57
C TRP A 219 -1.46 7.99 -22.18
N GLY A 220 -0.41 8.44 -21.48
CA GLY A 220 -0.17 9.83 -21.15
C GLY A 220 -0.32 10.11 -19.66
N ASP A 221 0.06 11.32 -19.25
CA ASP A 221 0.18 11.70 -17.85
C ASP A 221 -1.14 11.53 -17.09
N THR A 222 -1.04 10.86 -15.93
CA THR A 222 -2.17 10.58 -15.04
C THR A 222 -2.02 11.39 -13.75
N PHE A 223 -2.74 12.51 -13.65
CA PHE A 223 -2.61 13.46 -12.55
C PHE A 223 -3.98 13.82 -11.93
N PRO A 224 -4.29 13.33 -10.72
CA PRO A 224 -3.54 12.30 -9.99
C PRO A 224 -3.74 10.90 -10.58
N HIS A 225 -2.78 10.02 -10.29
CA HIS A 225 -2.98 8.59 -10.20
C HIS A 225 -2.76 8.14 -8.76
N TYR A 226 -3.53 7.16 -8.29
CA TYR A 226 -3.61 6.83 -6.88
C TYR A 226 -2.28 6.39 -6.26
N TRP A 227 -1.38 5.72 -6.99
CA TRP A 227 -0.05 5.36 -6.47
C TRP A 227 0.84 6.56 -6.12
N SER A 228 0.49 7.78 -6.54
CA SER A 228 1.14 8.99 -6.04
C SER A 228 1.01 9.14 -4.51
N THR A 229 0.00 8.53 -3.89
CA THR A 229 -0.16 8.49 -2.43
C THR A 229 0.93 7.69 -1.69
N LEU A 230 1.74 6.88 -2.38
CA LEU A 230 2.90 6.24 -1.74
C LEU A 230 3.94 7.28 -1.28
N ASN A 231 4.03 8.43 -1.94
CA ASN A 231 4.83 9.56 -1.45
C ASN A 231 4.29 10.07 -0.10
N ALA A 232 2.96 10.10 0.07
CA ALA A 232 2.35 10.49 1.33
C ALA A 232 2.65 9.48 2.43
N ILE A 233 2.60 8.18 2.14
CA ILE A 233 2.96 7.12 3.10
C ILE A 233 4.43 7.27 3.53
N ALA A 234 5.36 7.44 2.59
CA ALA A 234 6.78 7.62 2.90
C ALA A 234 7.02 8.88 3.77
N LEU A 235 6.45 10.02 3.37
CA LEU A 235 6.54 11.27 4.13
C LEU A 235 5.90 11.17 5.52
N HIS A 236 4.81 10.41 5.65
CA HIS A 236 4.15 10.14 6.92
C HIS A 236 5.07 9.36 7.87
N HIS A 237 5.62 8.22 7.43
CA HIS A 237 6.56 7.46 8.25
C HIS A 237 7.81 8.28 8.59
N TYR A 238 8.33 9.05 7.64
CA TYR A 238 9.46 9.94 7.87
C TYR A 238 9.17 10.99 8.95
N GLY A 239 8.08 11.75 8.79
CA GLY A 239 7.70 12.79 9.75
C GLY A 239 7.39 12.23 11.14
N LYS A 240 6.68 11.10 11.22
CA LYS A 240 6.36 10.44 12.49
C LYS A 240 7.61 9.93 13.22
N GLY A 241 8.56 9.35 12.49
CA GLY A 241 9.76 8.80 13.12
C GLY A 241 10.72 9.86 13.68
N LEU A 242 10.68 11.10 13.17
CA LEU A 242 11.59 12.16 13.61
C LEU A 242 11.33 12.65 15.05
N LYS A 243 10.14 12.42 15.61
CA LYS A 243 9.68 12.76 16.99
C LYS A 243 9.93 14.22 17.44
N ASN A 244 8.95 14.84 18.10
CA ASN A 244 9.12 16.14 18.80
C ASN A 244 9.50 17.37 17.94
N ASP A 245 9.61 17.26 16.61
CA ASP A 245 9.84 18.39 15.71
C ASP A 245 8.51 18.93 15.13
N THR A 246 7.81 19.76 15.91
CA THR A 246 6.47 20.24 15.54
C THR A 246 6.47 21.45 14.59
N GLN A 247 7.63 21.99 14.24
CA GLN A 247 7.75 23.18 13.38
C GLN A 247 8.83 23.07 12.29
N GLY A 248 9.67 22.04 12.31
CA GLY A 248 10.73 21.81 11.34
C GLY A 248 10.36 20.77 10.29
N GLU A 249 11.30 19.88 10.04
CA GLU A 249 11.26 18.92 8.94
C GLU A 249 10.11 17.92 9.08
N ALA A 250 9.83 17.45 10.30
CA ALA A 250 8.73 16.50 10.52
C ALA A 250 7.36 17.13 10.21
N ALA A 251 7.13 18.36 10.67
CA ALA A 251 5.88 19.07 10.39
C ALA A 251 5.67 19.34 8.89
N LEU A 252 6.76 19.67 8.16
CA LEU A 252 6.72 19.85 6.72
C LEU A 252 6.39 18.54 5.99
N ALA A 253 7.00 17.43 6.40
CA ALA A 253 6.74 16.11 5.82
C ALA A 253 5.28 15.69 6.03
N LEU A 254 4.75 15.81 7.24
CA LEU A 254 3.36 15.47 7.56
C LEU A 254 2.36 16.37 6.82
N LYS A 255 2.67 17.67 6.70
CA LYS A 255 1.85 18.60 5.91
C LYS A 255 1.81 18.21 4.44
N ALA A 256 2.95 17.85 3.85
CA ALA A 256 3.03 17.38 2.48
C ALA A 256 2.28 16.06 2.28
N ALA A 257 2.42 15.10 3.18
CA ALA A 257 1.68 13.83 3.16
C ALA A 257 0.15 14.07 3.12
N ASN A 258 -0.37 14.89 4.03
CA ASN A 258 -1.78 15.26 4.07
C ASN A 258 -2.23 15.98 2.78
N GLY A 259 -1.38 16.86 2.23
CA GLY A 259 -1.62 17.54 0.97
C GLY A 259 -1.80 16.56 -0.20
N ILE A 260 -0.91 15.57 -0.32
CA ILE A 260 -0.93 14.55 -1.38
C ILE A 260 -2.19 13.68 -1.29
N ILE A 261 -2.56 13.22 -0.08
CA ILE A 261 -3.80 12.46 0.12
C ILE A 261 -5.01 13.29 -0.30
N ARG A 262 -5.11 14.54 0.19
CA ARG A 262 -6.21 15.44 -0.15
C ARG A 262 -6.32 15.68 -1.65
N ASN A 263 -5.20 15.84 -2.33
CA ASN A 263 -5.13 16.04 -3.78
C ASN A 263 -5.67 14.82 -4.54
N ASN A 264 -5.38 13.61 -4.06
CA ASN A 264 -5.89 12.36 -4.64
C ASN A 264 -7.38 12.10 -4.38
N LEU A 265 -8.03 12.80 -3.43
CA LEU A 265 -9.49 12.74 -3.26
C LEU A 265 -10.24 13.22 -4.50
N ALA A 266 -9.57 13.95 -5.41
CA ALA A 266 -10.12 14.31 -6.71
C ALA A 266 -10.58 13.13 -7.58
N LEU A 267 -10.08 11.91 -7.31
CA LEU A 267 -10.51 10.69 -8.02
C LEU A 267 -11.91 10.21 -7.62
N PHE A 268 -12.49 10.75 -6.55
CA PHE A 268 -13.79 10.36 -6.03
C PHE A 268 -14.84 11.44 -6.30
N GLU A 269 -16.09 11.03 -6.47
CA GLU A 269 -17.24 11.90 -6.68
C GLU A 269 -18.19 11.84 -5.48
N ALA A 270 -18.92 12.92 -5.24
CA ALA A 270 -19.86 13.02 -4.13
C ALA A 270 -21.01 11.99 -4.17
N ASN A 271 -21.26 11.39 -5.34
CA ASN A 271 -22.27 10.34 -5.54
C ASN A 271 -21.73 8.92 -5.25
N GLY A 272 -20.48 8.79 -4.78
CA GLY A 272 -19.83 7.50 -4.50
C GLY A 272 -19.13 6.85 -5.71
N ARG A 273 -19.18 7.46 -6.91
CA ARG A 273 -18.37 7.01 -8.04
C ARG A 273 -16.91 7.41 -7.84
N ALA A 274 -16.02 6.70 -8.52
CA ALA A 274 -14.60 7.01 -8.54
C ALA A 274 -13.98 6.63 -9.89
N SER A 275 -12.75 7.09 -10.12
CA SER A 275 -12.01 6.90 -11.37
C SER A 275 -10.59 6.39 -11.10
N CYS A 276 -10.13 5.41 -11.88
CA CYS A 276 -8.79 4.83 -11.74
C CYS A 276 -7.66 5.81 -12.09
N ALA A 277 -7.93 6.77 -12.99
CA ALA A 277 -6.93 7.75 -13.43
C ALA A 277 -7.58 9.03 -13.96
N TYR A 278 -6.95 10.17 -13.71
CA TYR A 278 -7.24 11.41 -14.41
C TYR A 278 -6.25 11.61 -15.56
N ILE A 279 -6.69 11.47 -16.80
CA ILE A 279 -5.88 11.72 -18.00
C ILE A 279 -5.67 13.22 -18.13
N TYR A 280 -4.48 13.71 -17.79
CA TYR A 280 -4.24 15.13 -17.55
C TYR A 280 -4.02 15.99 -18.81
N PRO A 281 -3.21 15.56 -19.81
CA PRO A 281 -2.89 16.41 -20.95
C PRO A 281 -4.13 16.80 -21.74
N THR A 282 -4.12 17.96 -22.39
CA THR A 282 -5.21 18.38 -23.29
C THR A 282 -5.48 17.35 -24.40
N SER A 283 -4.42 16.69 -24.90
CA SER A 283 -4.54 15.58 -25.83
C SER A 283 -3.34 14.64 -25.73
N VAL A 284 -3.53 13.38 -26.13
CA VAL A 284 -2.46 12.40 -26.31
C VAL A 284 -2.61 11.79 -27.70
N ASN A 285 -1.61 12.00 -28.56
CA ASN A 285 -1.60 11.52 -29.95
C ASN A 285 -2.89 11.89 -30.71
N GLY A 286 -3.38 13.12 -30.53
CA GLY A 286 -4.59 13.62 -31.19
C GLY A 286 -5.92 13.19 -30.56
N ARG A 287 -5.92 12.31 -29.55
CA ARG A 287 -7.11 11.99 -28.74
C ARG A 287 -7.25 13.01 -27.61
N ALA A 288 -8.45 13.55 -27.41
CA ALA A 288 -8.71 14.50 -26.33
C ALA A 288 -8.46 13.85 -24.96
N GLY A 289 -7.75 14.56 -24.08
CA GLY A 289 -7.52 14.20 -22.69
C GLY A 289 -8.25 15.16 -21.75
N ASN A 290 -7.66 15.46 -20.59
CA ASN A 290 -8.23 16.30 -19.53
C ASN A 290 -9.57 15.76 -18.98
N TYR A 291 -9.61 14.47 -18.65
CA TYR A 291 -10.81 13.80 -18.16
C TYR A 291 -10.49 12.66 -17.17
N LYS A 292 -11.51 12.25 -16.39
CA LYS A 292 -11.46 11.07 -15.52
C LYS A 292 -11.81 9.82 -16.33
N ASP A 293 -10.97 8.79 -16.31
CA ASP A 293 -11.31 7.53 -16.96
C ASP A 293 -12.64 6.97 -16.39
N PRO A 294 -13.54 6.41 -17.23
CA PRO A 294 -14.85 5.95 -16.77
C PRO A 294 -14.84 4.78 -15.77
N TYR A 295 -13.74 4.04 -15.63
CA TYR A 295 -13.66 2.91 -14.71
C TYR A 295 -13.23 3.31 -13.31
N ALA A 296 -13.96 2.76 -12.33
CA ALA A 296 -13.42 2.50 -11.01
C ALA A 296 -12.75 1.12 -11.06
N ASN A 297 -11.48 1.05 -10.68
CA ASN A 297 -10.69 -0.18 -10.71
C ASN A 297 -9.94 -0.33 -9.38
N ASP A 298 -8.86 0.42 -9.21
CA ASP A 298 -7.82 0.22 -8.20
C ASP A 298 -7.55 1.47 -7.34
N GLN A 299 -8.18 2.60 -7.64
CA GLN A 299 -7.95 3.88 -6.95
C GLN A 299 -8.35 3.91 -5.48
N ASP A 300 -9.13 2.96 -4.97
CA ASP A 300 -9.57 2.90 -3.57
C ASP A 300 -8.41 2.84 -2.58
N TRP A 301 -7.21 2.51 -3.06
CA TRP A 301 -5.96 2.66 -2.32
C TRP A 301 -5.73 4.08 -1.76
N VAL A 302 -6.24 5.14 -2.39
CA VAL A 302 -6.20 6.50 -1.83
C VAL A 302 -6.87 6.54 -0.46
N LEU A 303 -8.09 6.00 -0.36
CA LEU A 303 -8.86 6.00 0.87
C LEU A 303 -8.30 4.98 1.87
N ALA A 304 -7.76 3.86 1.40
CA ALA A 304 -7.06 2.91 2.26
C ALA A 304 -5.81 3.53 2.90
N HIS A 305 -5.02 4.30 2.15
CA HIS A 305 -3.86 5.03 2.67
C HIS A 305 -4.25 6.17 3.60
N LEU A 306 -5.34 6.89 3.32
CA LEU A 306 -5.90 7.87 4.25
C LEU A 306 -6.20 7.23 5.61
N LEU A 307 -6.96 6.13 5.61
CA LEU A 307 -7.31 5.43 6.86
C LEU A 307 -6.09 4.80 7.53
N GLN A 308 -5.12 4.30 6.77
CA GLN A 308 -3.86 3.80 7.32
C GLN A 308 -3.10 4.90 8.08
N ILE A 309 -3.02 6.12 7.53
CA ILE A 309 -2.40 7.28 8.18
C ILE A 309 -3.17 7.66 9.45
N GLU A 310 -4.50 7.70 9.40
CA GLU A 310 -5.33 8.01 10.56
C GLU A 310 -5.15 6.97 11.69
N GLU A 311 -5.11 5.69 11.35
CA GLU A 311 -4.88 4.60 12.31
C GLU A 311 -3.49 4.68 12.97
N ASP A 312 -2.44 4.96 12.20
CA ASP A 312 -1.09 5.13 12.75
C ASP A 312 -0.95 6.42 13.59
N ASN A 313 -1.72 7.46 13.29
CA ASN A 313 -1.79 8.63 14.15
C ASN A 313 -2.44 8.30 15.50
N ALA A 314 -3.56 7.59 15.49
CA ALA A 314 -4.25 7.17 16.71
C ALA A 314 -3.39 6.25 17.58
N PHE A 315 -2.60 5.35 16.99
CA PHE A 315 -1.72 4.45 17.73
C PHE A 315 -0.69 5.19 18.61
N ASP A 316 -0.16 6.32 18.16
CA ASP A 316 0.83 7.08 18.93
C ASP A 316 0.19 8.01 19.99
N GLU A 317 -1.15 8.11 20.03
CA GLU A 317 -1.91 8.85 21.06
C GLU A 317 -2.31 7.97 22.26
N GLU A 318 -2.20 6.64 22.14
CA GLU A 318 -2.44 5.63 23.19
C GLU A 318 -1.19 5.39 24.07
#